data_AF-A0A443QXL5-F1
#
_entry.id   AF-A0A443QXL5-F1
#
_cell.length_a   1.000
_cell.length_b   1.000
_cell.length_c   1.000
_cell.angle_alpha   90.00
_cell.angle_beta   90.00
_cell.angle_gamma   90.00
#
_symmetry.space_group_name_H-M   'P 1'
#
loop_
_entity.id
_entity.type
_entity.pdbx_description
1 polymer ?
#
loop_
_entity_poly.entity_id
_entity_poly.type
_entity_poly.pdbx_seq_one_letter_code
_entity_poly.pdbx_strand_id
1 'polypeptide(L)'
;LEVFAPPGTPIGYVNQKCTVCIPNFAIKNAAKETVLIIKGPCITSRCCTAVKFSVYTKDENVVIGEISKYWGGIFKEAFSKADTFGISFPMDLDVNSKATLLGALFLIDFMFFESQPATGVDVAAGILARP
;
A
#
# COMPACT_ATOMS: atom_id res chain seq x y z
N LEU A 1 -6.80 -9.34 4.45
CA LEU A 1 -5.75 -10.33 4.12
C LEU A 1 -5.28 -10.98 5.41
N GLU A 2 -5.18 -12.30 5.44
CA GLU A 2 -4.64 -13.06 6.59
C GLU A 2 -3.21 -13.51 6.25
N VAL A 3 -2.30 -13.47 7.21
CA VAL A 3 -0.89 -13.83 7.03
C VAL A 3 -0.58 -15.04 7.91
N PHE A 4 -0.02 -16.09 7.32
CA PHE A 4 0.23 -17.37 7.97
C PHE A 4 1.73 -17.70 7.99
N ALA A 5 2.23 -18.16 9.14
CA ALA A 5 3.56 -18.76 9.29
C ALA A 5 3.64 -19.61 10.59
N PRO A 6 4.04 -20.89 10.54
CA PRO A 6 4.12 -21.75 9.34
C PRO A 6 2.73 -21.90 8.67
N PRO A 7 2.64 -22.52 7.48
CA PRO A 7 1.36 -22.73 6.81
C PRO A 7 0.29 -23.31 7.75
N GLY A 8 -0.89 -22.69 7.78
CA GLY A 8 -2.00 -23.05 8.67
C GLY A 8 -2.01 -22.36 10.03
N THR A 9 -0.96 -21.64 10.42
CA THR A 9 -0.93 -20.85 11.67
C THR A 9 -1.04 -19.35 11.37
N PRO A 10 -2.15 -18.67 11.73
CA PRO A 10 -2.30 -17.24 11.47
C PRO A 10 -1.40 -16.44 12.43
N ILE A 11 -0.55 -15.58 11.89
CA ILE A 11 0.37 -14.72 12.65
C ILE A 11 -0.06 -13.25 12.68
N GLY A 12 -0.91 -12.84 11.73
CA GLY A 12 -1.42 -11.49 11.68
C GLY A 12 -2.43 -11.27 10.57
N TYR A 13 -3.02 -10.08 10.57
CA TYR A 13 -4.07 -9.69 9.65
C TYR A 13 -3.85 -8.27 9.15
N VAL A 14 -4.12 -8.05 7.86
CA VAL A 14 -4.20 -6.73 7.25
C VAL A 14 -5.67 -6.44 6.97
N ASN A 15 -6.21 -5.47 7.68
CA ASN A 15 -7.59 -5.03 7.55
C ASN A 15 -7.62 -3.63 6.95
N GLN A 16 -8.21 -3.48 5.76
CA GLN A 16 -8.48 -2.15 5.22
C GLN A 16 -9.60 -1.49 6.04
N LYS A 17 -9.35 -0.28 6.53
CA LYS A 17 -10.39 0.61 7.06
C LYS A 17 -10.96 1.40 5.87
N CYS A 18 -12.26 1.32 5.64
CA CYS A 18 -12.91 2.20 4.68
C CYS A 18 -12.88 3.63 5.21
N THR A 19 -12.07 4.49 4.58
CA THR A 19 -12.18 5.94 4.73
C THR A 19 -12.40 6.54 3.34
N VAL A 20 -13.14 7.64 3.27
CA VAL A 20 -13.68 8.19 2.01
C VAL A 20 -12.58 8.54 0.99
N CYS A 21 -11.39 8.94 1.46
CA CYS A 21 -10.32 9.41 0.56
C CYS A 21 -8.91 8.89 0.90
N ILE A 22 -8.68 8.25 2.05
CA ILE A 22 -7.32 7.92 2.51
C ILE A 22 -7.18 6.39 2.59
N PRO A 23 -6.25 5.77 1.84
CA PRO A 23 -5.87 4.38 2.07
C PRO A 23 -5.45 4.19 3.53
N ASN A 24 -6.19 3.40 4.29
CA ASN A 24 -5.94 3.17 5.70
C ASN A 24 -6.03 1.68 5.99
N PHE A 25 -4.96 1.10 6.52
CA PHE A 25 -4.90 -0.32 6.86
C PHE A 25 -4.51 -0.50 8.33
N ALA A 26 -5.26 -1.32 9.04
CA ALA A 26 -4.89 -1.81 10.36
C ALA A 26 -4.10 -3.11 10.22
N ILE A 27 -2.92 -3.13 10.87
CA ILE A 27 -2.11 -4.33 11.05
C ILE A 27 -2.46 -4.91 12.41
N LYS A 28 -2.90 -6.16 12.41
CA LYS A 28 -3.33 -6.87 13.62
C LYS A 28 -2.46 -8.07 13.88
N ASN A 29 -2.24 -8.37 15.17
CA ASN A 29 -1.58 -9.59 15.60
C ASN A 29 -2.50 -10.82 15.47
N ALA A 30 -2.02 -12.01 15.82
CA ALA A 30 -2.80 -13.25 15.83
C ALA A 30 -4.06 -13.18 16.71
N ALA A 31 -4.06 -12.36 17.77
CA ALA A 31 -5.21 -12.10 18.64
C ALA A 31 -6.23 -11.10 18.03
N LYS A 32 -6.01 -10.65 16.78
CA LYS A 32 -6.83 -9.66 16.07
C LYS A 32 -6.82 -8.26 16.72
N GLU A 33 -5.82 -7.98 17.54
CA GLU A 33 -5.59 -6.66 18.13
C GLU A 33 -4.75 -5.80 17.19
N THR A 34 -5.15 -4.55 17.00
CA THR A 34 -4.40 -3.61 16.17
C THR A 34 -3.10 -3.21 16.83
N VAL A 35 -1.98 -3.48 16.15
CA VAL A 35 -0.63 -3.18 16.63
C VAL A 35 0.00 -2.02 15.86
N LEU A 36 -0.33 -1.85 14.57
CA LEU A 36 0.15 -0.75 13.72
C LEU A 36 -0.95 -0.26 12.78
N ILE A 37 -0.78 0.96 12.27
CA ILE A 37 -1.66 1.57 11.29
C ILE A 37 -0.84 2.04 10.08
N ILE A 38 -1.25 1.69 8.87
CA ILE A 38 -0.67 2.20 7.63
C ILE A 38 -1.60 3.26 7.05
N LYS A 39 -1.07 4.44 6.72
CA LYS A 39 -1.81 5.50 6.01
C LYS A 39 -1.11 5.86 4.69
N GLY A 40 -1.86 5.82 3.60
CA GLY A 40 -1.42 6.29 2.29
C GLY A 40 -1.78 7.76 2.03
N PRO A 41 -1.35 8.31 0.88
CA PRO A 41 -1.70 9.66 0.48
C PRO A 41 -3.18 9.73 0.06
N CYS A 42 -3.82 10.87 0.34
CA CYS A 42 -5.22 11.13 -0.06
C CYS A 42 -5.40 11.27 -1.57
N ILE A 43 -4.38 11.80 -2.26
CA ILE A 43 -4.39 12.02 -3.72
C ILE A 43 -3.06 11.51 -4.29
N THR A 44 -3.11 10.43 -5.06
CA THR A 44 -2.00 10.01 -5.92
C THR A 44 -2.08 10.76 -7.24
N SER A 45 -1.54 11.98 -7.31
CA SER A 45 -1.45 12.68 -8.60
C SER A 45 -0.42 11.98 -9.50
N ARG A 46 -0.68 11.89 -10.81
CA ARG A 46 0.25 11.32 -11.82
C ARG A 46 1.60 12.08 -11.93
N CYS A 47 1.77 13.16 -11.17
CA CYS A 47 2.98 13.99 -11.12
C CYS A 47 4.00 13.48 -10.07
N CYS A 48 3.59 12.66 -9.11
CA CYS A 48 4.45 12.22 -8.02
C CYS A 48 5.24 10.96 -8.40
N THR A 49 6.56 11.11 -8.55
CA THR A 49 7.54 10.07 -8.85
C THR A 49 7.61 8.95 -7.79
N ALA A 50 7.02 9.14 -6.60
CA ALA A 50 6.98 8.13 -5.55
C ALA A 50 5.66 8.17 -4.77
N VAL A 51 5.11 7.00 -4.46
CA VAL A 51 3.94 6.84 -3.58
C VAL A 51 4.44 6.31 -2.24
N LYS A 52 4.07 6.98 -1.15
CA LYS A 52 4.54 6.68 0.22
C LYS A 52 3.38 6.39 1.14
N PHE A 53 3.48 5.29 1.88
CA PHE A 53 2.55 4.87 2.92
C PHE A 53 3.29 4.85 4.25
N SER A 54 2.87 5.69 5.19
CA SER A 54 3.51 5.79 6.50
C SER A 54 2.98 4.72 7.44
N VAL A 55 3.88 4.08 8.18
CA VAL A 55 3.56 3.08 9.22
C VAL A 55 3.60 3.76 10.58
N TYR A 56 2.45 3.80 11.25
CA TYR A 56 2.26 4.39 12.56
C TYR A 56 2.13 3.34 13.66
N THR A 57 2.45 3.76 14.88
CA THR A 57 2.03 3.08 16.11
C THR A 57 0.50 2.97 16.20
N LYS A 58 0.01 2.04 17.03
CA LYS A 58 -1.43 1.76 17.19
C LYS A 58 -2.29 2.98 17.54
N ASP A 59 -1.70 3.96 18.22
CA ASP A 59 -2.32 5.21 18.66
C ASP A 59 -2.23 6.33 17.60
N GLU A 60 -1.65 6.03 16.42
CA GLU A 60 -1.52 6.93 15.27
C GLU A 60 -0.66 8.18 15.54
N ASN A 61 0.08 8.22 16.65
CA ASN A 61 0.86 9.38 17.08
C ASN A 61 2.30 9.41 16.55
N VAL A 62 2.91 8.24 16.32
CA VAL A 62 4.33 8.13 15.95
C VAL A 62 4.47 7.34 14.67
N VAL A 63 5.23 7.88 13.69
CA VAL A 63 5.65 7.16 12.49
C VAL A 63 6.90 6.35 12.81
N ILE A 64 6.87 5.05 12.57
CA ILE A 64 7.98 4.13 12.85
C ILE A 64 8.56 3.50 11.58
N GLY A 65 7.92 3.70 10.44
CA GLY A 65 8.31 3.07 9.19
C GLY A 65 7.60 3.63 7.98
N GLU A 66 7.97 3.14 6.80
CA GLU A 66 7.42 3.55 5.51
C GLU A 66 7.34 2.35 4.57
N ILE A 67 6.26 2.26 3.80
CA ILE A 67 6.16 1.45 2.60
C ILE A 67 6.16 2.42 1.42
N SER A 68 7.05 2.24 0.44
CA SER A 68 7.16 3.15 -0.70
C SER A 68 7.26 2.41 -2.03
N LYS A 69 6.64 3.00 -3.05
CA LYS A 69 6.77 2.61 -4.46
C LYS A 69 7.44 3.75 -5.20
N TYR A 70 8.58 3.48 -5.82
CA TYR A 70 9.27 4.43 -6.68
C TYR A 70 8.94 4.16 -8.15
N TRP A 71 8.34 5.15 -8.81
CA TRP A 71 8.15 5.17 -10.25
C TRP A 71 9.34 5.91 -10.86
N GLY A 72 10.20 5.24 -11.60
CA GLY A 72 11.43 5.84 -12.12
C GLY A 72 11.20 6.89 -13.22
N GLY A 73 10.68 8.08 -12.87
CA GLY A 73 10.68 9.30 -13.70
C GLY A 73 9.97 9.24 -15.07
N ILE A 74 9.75 10.41 -15.66
CA ILE A 74 8.99 10.62 -16.92
C ILE A 74 9.74 10.12 -18.19
N PHE A 75 10.94 9.53 -18.08
CA PHE A 75 11.77 9.14 -19.23
C PHE A 75 12.31 7.70 -19.20
N LYS A 76 11.52 6.73 -18.74
CA LYS A 76 11.74 5.31 -19.05
C LYS A 76 10.45 4.60 -19.47
N GLU A 77 9.77 5.19 -20.44
CA GLU A 77 8.91 4.44 -21.35
C GLU A 77 9.81 3.44 -22.10
N ALA A 78 9.83 2.16 -21.67
CA ALA A 78 9.75 0.97 -22.54
C ALA A 78 10.36 -0.33 -21.97
N PHE A 79 11.27 -0.34 -20.97
CA PHE A 79 12.08 -1.57 -20.74
C PHE A 79 12.38 -2.07 -19.31
N SER A 80 11.73 -1.58 -18.25
CA SER A 80 11.91 -2.21 -16.92
C SER A 80 10.65 -2.12 -16.06
N LYS A 81 9.73 -3.08 -16.22
CA LYS A 81 8.57 -3.33 -15.34
C LYS A 81 8.99 -3.82 -13.93
N ALA A 82 10.07 -3.29 -13.36
CA ALA A 82 10.51 -3.61 -12.02
C ALA A 82 10.15 -2.44 -11.12
N ASP A 83 8.92 -2.49 -10.58
CA ASP A 83 8.51 -1.58 -9.52
C ASP A 83 9.43 -1.80 -8.32
N THR A 84 10.21 -0.79 -7.94
CA THR A 84 11.10 -0.88 -6.77
C THR A 84 10.30 -0.54 -5.53
N PHE A 85 9.86 -1.58 -4.82
CA PHE A 85 9.19 -1.45 -3.53
C PHE A 85 10.21 -1.39 -2.39
N GLY A 86 10.05 -0.39 -1.53
CA GLY A 86 10.78 -0.24 -0.28
C GLY A 86 9.87 -0.47 0.91
N ILE A 87 10.41 -1.08 1.97
CA ILE A 87 9.78 -1.12 3.29
C ILE A 87 10.83 -0.87 4.37
N SER A 88 10.48 -0.04 5.36
CA SER A 88 11.31 0.22 6.53
C SER A 88 10.47 0.13 7.81
N PHE A 89 11.10 -0.37 8.87
CA PHE A 89 10.55 -0.47 10.22
C PHE A 89 11.70 -0.64 11.22
N PRO A 90 11.46 -0.46 12.54
CA PRO A 90 12.50 -0.63 13.55
C PRO A 90 13.03 -2.06 13.62
N MET A 91 14.31 -2.21 13.96
CA MET A 91 14.97 -3.52 14.06
C MET A 91 14.36 -4.40 15.15
N ASP A 92 13.90 -3.80 16.24
CA ASP A 92 13.27 -4.42 17.39
C ASP A 92 11.75 -4.65 17.22
N LEU A 93 11.17 -4.27 16.08
CA LEU A 93 9.76 -4.56 15.79
C LEU A 93 9.52 -6.07 15.76
N ASP A 94 8.40 -6.49 16.36
CA ASP A 94 7.95 -7.88 16.40
C ASP A 94 7.98 -8.55 15.02
N VAL A 95 8.49 -9.79 14.97
CA VAL A 95 8.72 -10.52 13.72
C VAL A 95 7.42 -10.83 12.98
N ASN A 96 6.34 -11.14 13.71
CA ASN A 96 5.03 -11.38 13.09
C ASN A 96 4.46 -10.09 12.50
N SER A 97 4.68 -8.96 13.16
CA SER A 97 4.30 -7.65 12.64
C SER A 97 5.08 -7.29 11.37
N LYS A 98 6.40 -7.57 11.31
CA LYS A 98 7.21 -7.40 10.09
C LYS A 98 6.69 -8.26 8.93
N ALA A 99 6.42 -9.53 9.18
CA ALA A 99 5.84 -10.43 8.17
C ALA A 99 4.46 -9.96 7.71
N THR A 100 3.64 -9.46 8.63
CA THR A 100 2.31 -8.92 8.31
C THR A 100 2.40 -7.62 7.49
N LEU A 101 3.40 -6.76 7.75
CA LEU A 101 3.67 -5.57 6.95
C LEU A 101 4.12 -5.93 5.52
N LEU A 102 4.89 -7.01 5.33
CA LEU A 102 5.20 -7.52 4.00
C LEU A 102 3.94 -8.03 3.28
N GLY A 103 3.03 -8.69 4.01
CA GLY A 103 1.71 -9.03 3.46
C GLY A 103 0.92 -7.78 3.05
N ALA A 104 0.98 -6.71 3.84
CA ALA A 104 0.33 -5.44 3.52
C ALA A 104 0.96 -4.77 2.28
N LEU A 105 2.28 -4.85 2.12
CA LEU A 105 2.99 -4.38 0.94
C LEU A 105 2.43 -5.03 -0.34
N PHE A 106 2.30 -6.36 -0.36
CA PHE A 106 1.72 -7.08 -1.50
C PHE A 106 0.24 -6.72 -1.74
N LEU A 107 -0.54 -6.56 -0.66
CA LEU A 107 -1.94 -6.15 -0.78
C LEU A 107 -2.06 -4.74 -1.40
N ILE A 108 -1.23 -3.80 -0.97
CA ILE A 108 -1.20 -2.43 -1.50
C ILE A 108 -0.84 -2.47 -2.99
N ASP A 109 0.13 -3.29 -3.39
CA ASP A 109 0.51 -3.40 -4.80
C ASP A 109 -0.65 -3.90 -5.68
N PHE A 110 -1.27 -5.01 -5.26
CA PHE A 110 -2.44 -5.57 -5.93
C PHE A 110 -3.60 -4.58 -6.06
N MET A 111 -3.93 -3.87 -4.96
CA MET A 111 -5.07 -2.97 -4.91
C MET A 111 -4.90 -1.68 -5.71
N PHE A 112 -3.70 -1.09 -5.74
CA PHE A 112 -3.49 0.23 -6.32
C PHE A 112 -2.79 0.22 -7.68
N PHE A 113 -2.06 -0.84 -8.04
CA PHE A 113 -1.18 -0.82 -9.22
C PHE A 113 -1.43 -1.94 -10.22
N GLU A 114 -1.87 -3.13 -9.79
CA GLU A 114 -2.22 -4.21 -10.74
C GLU A 114 -3.66 -4.13 -11.26
N SER A 115 -4.55 -3.42 -10.55
CA SER A 115 -5.98 -3.34 -10.90
C SER A 115 -6.33 -2.28 -11.96
N GLN A 116 -5.35 -1.72 -12.69
CA GLN A 116 -5.62 -0.87 -13.85
C GLN A 116 -5.73 -1.73 -15.12
N PRO A 117 -6.91 -1.86 -15.76
CA PRO A 117 -6.96 -2.45 -17.09
C PRO A 117 -6.10 -1.59 -18.03
N ALA A 118 -5.28 -2.25 -18.84
CA ALA A 118 -4.61 -1.61 -19.97
C ALA A 118 -5.67 -1.20 -21.00
N THR A 119 -6.31 -0.05 -20.81
CA THR A 119 -7.10 0.58 -21.85
C THR A 119 -6.56 1.99 -22.04
N GLY A 120 -5.59 2.11 -22.94
CA GLY A 120 -5.42 3.33 -23.69
C GLY A 120 -6.67 3.55 -24.53
N VAL A 121 -7.60 4.35 -24.01
CA VAL A 121 -8.61 5.06 -24.81
C VAL A 121 -8.81 6.42 -24.15
N ASP A 122 -8.72 7.44 -24.99
CA ASP A 122 -8.78 8.87 -24.69
C ASP A 122 -9.98 9.26 -23.81
N VAL A 123 -9.72 9.74 -22.59
CA VAL A 123 -10.73 10.41 -21.75
C VAL A 123 -10.85 11.92 -22.04
N ALA A 124 -10.30 12.40 -23.16
CA ALA A 124 -10.41 13.81 -23.56
C ALA A 124 -11.62 14.12 -24.46
N ALA A 125 -12.44 13.14 -24.88
CA ALA A 125 -13.49 13.37 -25.88
C ALA A 125 -14.94 13.06 -25.40
N GLY A 126 -15.20 12.97 -24.10
CA GLY A 126 -16.51 12.50 -23.58
C GLY A 126 -17.43 13.52 -22.91
N ILE A 127 -16.98 14.74 -22.60
CA ILE A 127 -17.78 15.69 -21.77
C ILE A 127 -18.37 16.87 -22.59
N LEU A 128 -18.26 16.88 -23.92
CA LEU A 128 -18.92 17.89 -24.77
C LEU A 128 -19.59 17.26 -26.00
N ALA A 129 -20.70 16.54 -25.78
CA ALA A 129 -21.75 16.24 -26.76
C ALA A 129 -22.84 15.43 -26.03
N ARG A 130 -23.96 15.97 -25.56
CA ARG A 130 -25.17 16.42 -26.29
C ARG A 130 -26.31 16.60 -25.25
N PRO A 131 -27.46 17.22 -25.58
CA PRO A 131 -27.89 17.81 -26.86
C PRO A 131 -27.69 19.32 -26.94
#